data_AF-A0A256H1N0-F1
#
_entry.id   AF-A0A256H1N0-F1
#
_cell.length_a   1.000
_cell.length_b   1.000
_cell.length_c   1.000
_cell.angle_alpha   90.00
_cell.angle_beta   90.00
_cell.angle_gamma   90.00
#
_symmetry.space_group_name_H-M   'P 1'
#
loop_
_entity.id
_entity.type
_entity.pdbx_description
1 polymer ?
#
loop_
_entity_poly.entity_id
_entity_poly.type
_entity_poly.pdbx_seq_one_letter_code
_entity_poly.pdbx_strand_id
1 'polypeptide(L)'
;MAEKTTVAFRIDESIKSEWEDAAEGPEYDSLSHLIRLSVQREITETESAQHTAQADTATVEDSDVLDSLTRLERTVEDIQDEMKAVSRESRSEELYNLEQVLLEVLPSHKTNLKDLENPISSDIESATPEEIAARIDADEQDVSDALNRLSDNTAQVKELGTAFDEQNSYYRAE
;
A
#
# COMPACT_ATOMS: atom_id res chain seq x y z
N MET A 1 -14.07 0.02 16.09
CA MET A 1 -13.53 -0.95 15.13
C MET A 1 -13.99 -2.33 15.59
N ALA A 2 -14.78 -3.06 14.80
CA ALA A 2 -15.16 -4.41 15.18
C ALA A 2 -13.89 -5.27 15.20
N GLU A 3 -13.60 -5.91 16.34
CA GLU A 3 -12.43 -6.77 16.49
C GLU A 3 -12.56 -7.96 15.54
N LYS A 4 -11.70 -8.04 14.53
CA LYS A 4 -11.66 -9.16 13.59
C LYS A 4 -10.80 -10.26 14.22
N THR A 5 -11.40 -11.41 14.50
CA THR A 5 -10.68 -12.59 15.02
C THR A 5 -10.33 -13.53 13.86
N THR A 6 -9.08 -13.93 13.76
CA THR A 6 -8.63 -14.92 12.77
C THR A 6 -8.86 -16.33 13.31
N VAL A 7 -9.64 -17.13 12.58
CA VAL A 7 -9.83 -18.56 12.86
C VAL A 7 -9.09 -19.36 11.81
N ALA A 8 -8.06 -20.09 12.22
CA ALA A 8 -7.29 -20.98 11.35
C ALA A 8 -7.77 -22.42 11.52
N PHE A 9 -8.15 -23.07 10.44
CA PHE A 9 -8.50 -24.49 10.40
C PHE A 9 -7.82 -25.16 9.21
N ARG A 10 -7.63 -26.48 9.30
CA ARG A 10 -6.98 -27.27 8.25
C ARG A 10 -8.06 -27.98 7.45
N ILE A 11 -7.93 -27.92 6.13
CA ILE A 11 -8.78 -28.64 5.17
C ILE A 11 -7.88 -29.35 4.17
N ASP A 12 -8.42 -30.41 3.57
CA ASP A 12 -7.76 -31.06 2.45
C ASP A 12 -7.73 -30.14 1.23
N GLU A 13 -6.66 -30.25 0.44
CA GLU A 13 -6.43 -29.40 -0.73
C GLU A 13 -7.55 -29.55 -1.79
N SER A 14 -8.12 -30.74 -1.92
CA SER A 14 -9.26 -30.98 -2.82
C SER A 14 -10.50 -30.18 -2.42
N ILE A 15 -10.74 -30.05 -1.11
CA ILE A 15 -11.88 -29.29 -0.57
C ILE A 15 -11.63 -27.79 -0.73
N LYS A 16 -10.37 -27.35 -0.55
CA LYS A 16 -9.99 -25.96 -0.79
C LYS A 16 -10.29 -25.55 -2.24
N SER A 17 -9.90 -26.38 -3.21
CA SER A 17 -10.16 -26.11 -4.63
C SER A 17 -11.66 -25.99 -4.90
N GLU A 18 -12.47 -26.92 -4.40
CA GLU A 18 -13.93 -26.89 -4.56
C GLU A 18 -14.57 -25.62 -4.00
N TRP A 19 -14.07 -25.12 -2.86
CA TRP A 19 -14.56 -23.90 -2.25
C TRP A 19 -14.09 -22.64 -3.00
N GLU A 20 -12.88 -22.66 -3.55
CA GLU A 20 -12.37 -21.57 -4.40
C GLU A 20 -13.22 -21.48 -5.68
N ASP A 21 -13.49 -22.62 -6.34
CA ASP A 21 -14.36 -22.69 -7.52
C ASP A 21 -15.79 -22.20 -7.21
N ALA A 22 -16.35 -22.57 -6.04
CA ALA A 22 -17.68 -22.10 -5.62
C ALA A 22 -17.72 -20.60 -5.28
N ALA A 23 -16.61 -20.05 -4.80
CA ALA A 23 -16.48 -18.63 -4.45
C ALA A 23 -16.25 -17.72 -5.68
N GLU A 24 -15.96 -18.26 -6.86
CA GLU A 24 -15.86 -17.49 -8.11
C GLU A 24 -17.23 -17.15 -8.73
N GLY A 25 -18.33 -17.65 -8.15
CA GLY A 25 -19.69 -17.35 -8.58
C GLY A 25 -20.12 -15.90 -8.28
N PRO A 26 -21.12 -15.35 -8.98
CA PRO A 26 -21.60 -13.97 -8.79
C PRO A 26 -22.27 -13.72 -7.42
N GLU A 27 -22.46 -14.76 -6.62
CA GLU A 27 -23.11 -14.72 -5.31
C GLU A 27 -22.12 -14.51 -4.16
N TYR A 28 -20.81 -14.63 -4.41
CA TYR A 28 -19.77 -14.56 -3.38
C TYR A 28 -18.57 -13.74 -3.87
N ASP A 29 -18.08 -12.82 -3.05
CA ASP A 29 -16.91 -12.00 -3.41
C ASP A 29 -15.57 -12.65 -2.98
N SER A 30 -15.62 -13.62 -2.07
CA SER A 30 -14.43 -14.34 -1.60
C SER A 30 -14.77 -15.64 -0.87
N LEU A 31 -13.79 -16.54 -0.76
CA LEU A 31 -13.89 -17.75 0.06
C LEU A 31 -14.22 -17.43 1.54
N SER A 32 -13.72 -16.31 2.06
CA SER A 32 -14.09 -15.84 3.40
C SER A 32 -15.57 -15.42 3.49
N HIS A 33 -16.11 -14.79 2.44
CA HIS A 33 -17.52 -14.43 2.35
C HIS A 33 -18.38 -15.70 2.31
N LEU A 34 -18.01 -16.68 1.48
CA LEU A 34 -18.69 -17.98 1.40
C LEU A 34 -18.72 -18.71 2.75
N ILE A 35 -17.58 -18.80 3.46
CA ILE A 35 -17.50 -19.49 4.75
C ILE A 35 -18.37 -18.79 5.80
N ARG A 36 -18.30 -17.45 5.90
CA ARG A 36 -19.12 -16.71 6.86
C ARG A 36 -20.61 -16.91 6.60
N LEU A 37 -21.03 -16.79 5.34
CA LEU A 37 -22.44 -16.95 4.97
C LEU A 37 -22.93 -18.37 5.24
N SER A 38 -22.11 -19.38 4.94
CA SER A 38 -22.45 -20.79 5.16
C SER A 38 -22.58 -21.12 6.66
N VAL A 39 -21.62 -20.67 7.48
CA VAL A 39 -21.67 -20.86 8.94
C VAL A 39 -22.85 -20.11 9.55
N GLN A 40 -23.12 -18.89 9.08
CA GLN A 40 -24.25 -18.11 9.57
C GLN A 40 -25.58 -18.77 9.20
N ARG A 41 -25.73 -19.23 7.95
CA ARG A 41 -26.91 -19.97 7.52
C ARG A 41 -27.14 -21.24 8.33
N GLU A 42 -26.09 -22.01 8.61
CA GLU A 42 -26.18 -23.21 9.45
C GLU A 42 -26.65 -22.86 10.87
N ILE A 43 -26.11 -21.80 11.48
CA ILE A 43 -26.53 -21.33 12.82
C ILE A 43 -28.01 -20.92 12.78
N THR A 44 -28.42 -20.11 11.82
CA THR A 44 -29.80 -19.63 11.70
C THR A 44 -30.79 -20.73 11.34
N GLU A 45 -30.43 -21.71 10.51
CA GLU A 45 -31.27 -22.87 10.22
C GLU A 45 -31.42 -23.77 11.47
N THR A 46 -30.36 -23.92 12.27
CA THR A 46 -30.42 -24.67 13.53
C THR A 46 -31.27 -23.96 14.58
N GLU A 47 -31.17 -22.63 14.67
CA GLU A 47 -32.01 -21.80 15.54
C GLU A 47 -33.46 -21.77 15.07
N SER A 48 -33.70 -21.67 13.76
CA SER A 48 -35.04 -21.75 13.16
C SER A 48 -35.68 -23.13 13.37
N ALA A 49 -34.91 -24.22 13.29
CA ALA A 49 -35.40 -25.56 13.61
C ALA A 49 -35.78 -25.70 15.10
N GLN A 50 -35.13 -24.95 16.00
CA GLN A 50 -35.54 -24.85 17.41
C GLN A 50 -36.71 -23.88 17.63
N HIS A 51 -36.87 -22.86 16.77
CA HIS A 51 -37.90 -21.81 16.88
C HIS A 51 -39.22 -22.14 16.15
N THR A 52 -39.23 -23.10 15.23
CA THR A 52 -40.43 -23.57 14.52
C THR A 52 -41.44 -24.30 15.42
N ALA A 53 -41.10 -24.56 16.69
CA ALA A 53 -42.08 -24.95 17.70
C ALA A 53 -42.92 -23.76 18.21
N GLN A 54 -42.52 -22.49 17.95
CA GLN A 54 -43.14 -21.34 18.60
C GLN A 54 -42.98 -19.98 17.89
N ALA A 55 -43.16 -19.82 16.57
CA ALA A 55 -43.32 -18.46 16.02
C ALA A 55 -43.88 -18.43 14.58
N ASP A 56 -45.18 -18.18 14.44
CA ASP A 56 -45.85 -17.94 13.15
C ASP A 56 -46.07 -16.43 12.89
N THR A 57 -45.13 -15.56 13.31
CA THR A 57 -45.28 -14.08 13.16
C THR A 57 -44.00 -13.26 12.87
N ALA A 58 -42.81 -13.84 12.76
CA ALA A 58 -41.55 -13.08 12.74
C ALA A 58 -40.80 -13.00 11.38
N THR A 59 -41.41 -13.42 10.28
CA THR A 59 -40.71 -13.60 8.99
C THR A 59 -40.42 -12.30 8.21
N VAL A 60 -40.96 -11.16 8.61
CA VAL A 60 -40.81 -9.89 7.85
C VAL A 60 -39.72 -9.00 8.43
N GLU A 61 -39.49 -9.01 9.74
CA GLU A 61 -38.49 -8.12 10.39
C GLU A 61 -37.04 -8.56 10.15
N ASP A 62 -36.80 -9.85 9.90
CA ASP A 62 -35.44 -10.41 9.73
C ASP A 62 -34.82 -10.08 8.36
N SER A 63 -35.64 -9.89 7.32
CA SER A 63 -35.17 -9.51 5.99
C SER A 63 -34.63 -8.07 5.95
N ASP A 64 -35.26 -7.15 6.69
CA ASP A 64 -34.84 -5.74 6.74
C ASP A 64 -33.52 -5.54 7.49
N VAL A 65 -33.23 -6.41 8.47
CA VAL A 65 -31.97 -6.42 9.23
C VAL A 65 -30.82 -6.91 8.35
N LEU A 66 -31.04 -7.96 7.55
CA LEU A 66 -30.05 -8.49 6.60
C LEU A 66 -29.73 -7.49 5.48
N ASP A 67 -30.73 -6.78 4.96
CA ASP A 67 -30.55 -5.74 3.94
C ASP A 67 -29.72 -4.57 4.50
N SER A 68 -30.04 -4.17 5.74
CA SER A 68 -29.30 -3.12 6.46
C SER A 68 -27.84 -3.50 6.73
N LEU A 69 -27.56 -4.76 7.08
CA LEU A 69 -26.21 -5.29 7.28
C LEU A 69 -25.42 -5.34 5.97
N THR A 70 -26.03 -5.82 4.89
CA THR A 70 -25.41 -5.89 3.56
C THR A 70 -25.05 -4.49 3.06
N ARG A 71 -25.92 -3.51 3.30
CA ARG A 71 -25.67 -2.10 2.96
C ARG A 71 -24.55 -1.49 3.80
N LEU A 72 -24.47 -1.86 5.09
CA LEU A 72 -23.40 -1.40 5.98
C LEU A 72 -22.04 -1.98 5.56
N GLU A 73 -22.00 -3.26 5.19
CA GLU A 73 -20.78 -3.93 4.74
C GLU A 73 -20.23 -3.28 3.47
N ARG A 74 -21.09 -3.02 2.48
CA ARG A 74 -20.72 -2.32 1.24
C ARG A 74 -20.18 -0.91 1.50
N THR A 75 -20.83 -0.17 2.40
CA THR A 75 -20.38 1.18 2.79
C THR A 75 -19.02 1.13 3.49
N VAL A 76 -18.79 0.12 4.32
CA VAL A 76 -17.51 -0.07 5.04
C VAL A 76 -16.39 -0.50 4.07
N GLU A 77 -16.72 -1.21 3.01
CA GLU A 77 -15.78 -1.56 1.94
C GLU A 77 -15.42 -0.33 1.09
N ASP A 78 -16.42 0.46 0.67
CA ASP A 78 -16.21 1.73 -0.06
C ASP A 78 -15.32 2.70 0.74
N ILE A 79 -15.56 2.86 2.04
CA ILE A 79 -14.72 3.70 2.93
C ILE A 79 -13.29 3.15 3.03
N GLN A 80 -13.11 1.83 3.05
CA GLN A 80 -11.77 1.22 3.11
C GLN A 80 -11.00 1.46 1.81
N ASP A 81 -11.66 1.39 0.66
CA ASP A 81 -11.03 1.64 -0.63
C ASP A 81 -10.73 3.13 -0.85
N GLU A 82 -11.63 4.02 -0.40
CA GLU A 82 -11.37 5.45 -0.36
C GLU A 82 -10.17 5.77 0.55
N MET A 83 -10.08 5.16 1.73
CA MET A 83 -8.95 5.35 2.65
C MET A 83 -7.62 4.84 2.07
N LYS A 84 -7.63 3.72 1.34
CA LYS A 84 -6.44 3.25 0.61
C LYS A 84 -6.03 4.22 -0.50
N ALA A 85 -6.99 4.79 -1.22
CA ALA A 85 -6.72 5.79 -2.25
C ALA A 85 -6.10 7.05 -1.64
N VAL A 86 -6.69 7.57 -0.57
CA VAL A 86 -6.17 8.73 0.17
C VAL A 86 -4.79 8.45 0.75
N SER A 87 -4.56 7.27 1.34
CA SER A 87 -3.24 6.92 1.89
C SER A 87 -2.15 6.82 0.81
N ARG A 88 -2.50 6.38 -0.40
CA ARG A 88 -1.58 6.40 -1.55
C ARG A 88 -1.30 7.82 -2.04
N GLU A 89 -2.32 8.68 -2.05
CA GLU A 89 -2.20 10.08 -2.45
C GLU A 89 -1.31 10.86 -1.47
N SER A 90 -1.57 10.78 -0.17
CA SER A 90 -0.76 11.45 0.86
C SER A 90 0.70 11.00 0.82
N ARG A 91 0.94 9.69 0.67
CA ARG A 91 2.31 9.18 0.53
C ARG A 91 3.00 9.68 -0.74
N SER A 92 2.24 9.86 -1.83
CA SER A 92 2.78 10.43 -3.07
C SER A 92 3.12 11.92 -2.90
N GLU A 93 2.27 12.69 -2.23
CA GLU A 93 2.52 14.10 -1.91
C GLU A 93 3.75 14.28 -1.00
N GLU A 94 3.91 13.45 0.03
CA GLU A 94 5.10 13.43 0.90
C GLU A 94 6.38 13.13 0.10
N LEU A 95 6.32 12.17 -0.82
CA LEU A 95 7.43 11.83 -1.71
C LEU A 95 7.76 12.97 -2.69
N TYR A 96 6.75 13.62 -3.29
CA TYR A 96 6.98 14.78 -4.17
C TYR A 96 7.59 15.96 -3.42
N ASN A 97 7.15 16.21 -2.18
CA ASN A 97 7.74 17.24 -1.33
C ASN A 97 9.21 16.91 -1.00
N LEU A 98 9.52 15.65 -0.69
CA LEU A 98 10.89 15.19 -0.46
C LEU A 98 11.75 15.37 -1.72
N GLU A 99 11.27 14.97 -2.89
CA GLU A 99 11.99 15.14 -4.17
C GLU A 99 12.31 16.62 -4.46
N GLN A 100 11.37 17.53 -4.19
CA GLN A 100 11.59 18.96 -4.37
C GLN A 100 12.64 19.52 -3.39
N VAL A 101 12.59 19.11 -2.11
CA VAL A 101 13.58 19.49 -1.10
C VAL A 101 14.96 18.95 -1.48
N LEU A 102 15.04 17.71 -1.96
CA LEU A 102 16.31 17.12 -2.40
C LEU A 102 16.92 17.89 -3.58
N LEU A 103 16.12 18.31 -4.57
CA LEU A 103 16.60 19.15 -5.66
C LEU A 103 17.12 20.52 -5.19
N GLU A 104 16.60 21.07 -4.09
CA GLU A 104 17.07 22.33 -3.53
C GLU A 104 18.35 22.17 -2.69
N VAL A 105 18.45 21.06 -1.96
CA VAL A 105 19.56 20.76 -1.04
C VAL A 105 20.77 20.18 -1.78
N LEU A 106 20.55 19.49 -2.90
CA LEU A 106 21.63 18.91 -3.68
C LEU A 106 22.57 20.01 -4.23
N PRO A 107 23.90 19.81 -4.13
CA PRO A 107 24.85 20.72 -4.74
C PRO A 107 24.62 20.79 -6.26
N SER A 108 24.53 22.03 -6.77
CA SER A 108 24.33 22.29 -8.20
C SER A 108 25.68 22.51 -8.88
N HIS A 109 26.02 21.66 -9.84
CA HIS A 109 27.20 21.90 -10.66
C HIS A 109 26.91 23.04 -11.65
N LYS A 110 27.58 24.18 -11.49
CA LYS A 110 27.68 25.16 -12.59
C LYS A 110 28.82 24.70 -13.47
N THR A 111 28.50 24.08 -14.59
CA THR A 111 29.48 23.67 -15.61
C THR A 111 30.26 24.90 -16.06
N ASN A 112 31.40 25.18 -15.43
CA ASN A 112 32.35 26.11 -16.00
C ASN A 112 32.94 25.41 -17.21
N LEU A 113 32.75 25.98 -18.41
CA LEU A 113 33.24 25.43 -19.69
C LEU A 113 34.75 25.09 -19.71
N LYS A 114 35.51 25.46 -18.67
CA LYS A 114 36.93 25.16 -18.50
C LYS A 114 37.23 23.77 -17.93
N ASP A 115 36.26 23.09 -17.31
CA ASP A 115 36.46 21.76 -16.69
C ASP A 115 36.25 20.58 -17.67
N LEU A 116 35.81 20.85 -18.90
CA LEU A 116 35.57 19.84 -19.92
C LEU A 116 36.85 19.22 -20.53
N GLU A 117 38.02 19.82 -20.32
CA GLU A 117 39.27 19.32 -20.90
C GLU A 117 39.95 18.25 -20.03
N ASN A 118 39.62 18.11 -18.74
CA ASN A 118 40.11 17.03 -17.88
C ASN A 118 39.27 16.94 -16.58
N PRO A 119 38.17 16.17 -16.52
CA PRO A 119 37.35 16.08 -15.31
C PRO A 119 38.11 15.26 -14.26
N ILE A 120 38.78 15.94 -13.33
CA ILE A 120 39.23 15.30 -12.10
C ILE A 120 37.97 15.19 -11.24
N SER A 121 37.56 13.98 -10.87
CA SER A 121 36.34 13.70 -10.08
C SER A 121 36.26 14.46 -8.74
N SER A 122 37.31 15.17 -8.34
CA SER A 122 37.41 16.00 -7.14
C SER A 122 36.76 17.38 -7.24
N ASP A 123 36.40 17.85 -8.44
CA ASP A 123 35.85 19.21 -8.62
C ASP A 123 34.31 19.23 -8.72
N ILE A 124 33.66 18.06 -8.69
CA ILE A 124 32.20 17.97 -8.62
C ILE A 124 31.82 17.92 -7.14
N GLU A 125 31.24 19.00 -6.62
CA GLU A 125 30.57 18.96 -5.31
C GLU A 125 29.39 17.98 -5.42
N SER A 126 29.53 16.81 -4.80
CA SER A 126 28.48 15.80 -4.62
C SER A 126 28.21 15.59 -3.14
N ALA A 127 27.04 15.03 -2.82
CA ALA A 127 26.64 14.71 -1.45
C ALA A 127 26.11 13.27 -1.39
N THR A 128 26.38 12.56 -0.30
CA THR A 128 25.84 11.21 -0.07
C THR A 128 24.41 11.27 0.48
N PRO A 129 23.59 10.21 0.31
CA PRO A 129 22.27 10.13 0.91
C PRO A 129 22.28 10.36 2.43
N GLU A 130 23.29 9.84 3.13
CA GLU A 130 23.47 10.01 4.58
C GLU A 130 23.68 11.49 4.97
N GLU A 131 24.54 12.21 4.25
CA GLU A 131 24.80 13.64 4.48
C GLU A 131 23.55 14.49 4.24
N ILE A 132 22.77 14.15 3.23
CA ILE A 132 21.53 14.86 2.89
C ILE A 132 20.45 14.55 3.94
N ALA A 133 20.28 13.27 4.30
CA ALA A 133 19.33 12.83 5.32
C ALA A 133 19.58 13.51 6.67
N ALA A 134 20.84 13.58 7.10
CA ALA A 134 21.24 14.28 8.32
C ALA A 134 20.96 15.79 8.27
N ARG A 135 20.98 16.39 7.08
CA ARG A 135 20.73 17.83 6.88
C ARG A 135 19.24 18.20 6.89
N ILE A 136 18.39 17.30 6.43
CA ILE A 136 16.93 17.53 6.33
C ILE A 136 16.12 16.80 7.41
N ASP A 137 16.79 16.10 8.33
CA ASP A 137 16.17 15.28 9.39
C ASP A 137 15.20 14.23 8.81
N ALA A 138 15.64 13.55 7.74
CA ALA A 138 14.88 12.49 7.08
C ALA A 138 15.59 11.14 7.17
N ASP A 139 14.90 10.07 6.78
CA ASP A 139 15.48 8.73 6.72
C ASP A 139 16.40 8.56 5.51
N GLU A 140 17.56 7.94 5.72
CA GLU A 140 18.55 7.69 4.65
C GLU A 140 17.99 6.85 3.51
N GLN A 141 17.15 5.84 3.82
CA GLN A 141 16.56 4.98 2.79
C GLN A 141 15.56 5.77 1.93
N ASP A 142 14.70 6.58 2.56
CA ASP A 142 13.72 7.41 1.84
C ASP A 142 14.44 8.42 0.92
N VAL A 143 15.54 9.01 1.40
CA VAL A 143 16.38 9.93 0.62
C VAL A 143 17.06 9.21 -0.54
N SER A 144 17.69 8.06 -0.29
CA SER A 144 18.33 7.24 -1.33
C SER A 144 17.35 6.84 -2.43
N ASP A 145 16.16 6.35 -2.04
CA ASP A 145 15.11 5.94 -2.99
C ASP A 145 14.60 7.13 -3.82
N ALA A 146 14.42 8.30 -3.20
CA ALA A 146 14.01 9.51 -3.90
C ALA A 146 15.10 10.03 -4.86
N LEU A 147 16.38 10.00 -4.46
CA LEU A 147 17.51 10.37 -5.31
C LEU A 147 17.65 9.45 -6.52
N ASN A 148 17.51 8.14 -6.33
CA ASN A 148 17.49 7.18 -7.43
C ASN A 148 16.32 7.43 -8.39
N ARG A 149 15.11 7.67 -7.86
CA ARG A 149 13.96 8.04 -8.71
C ARG A 149 14.20 9.33 -9.50
N LEU A 150 14.79 10.35 -8.89
CA LEU A 150 15.11 11.61 -9.54
C LEU A 150 16.15 11.43 -10.66
N SER A 151 17.17 10.61 -10.39
CA SER A 151 18.21 10.23 -11.36
C SER A 151 17.60 9.50 -12.57
N ASP A 152 16.80 8.46 -12.32
CA ASP A 152 16.22 7.60 -13.36
C ASP A 152 15.13 8.29 -14.19
N ASN A 153 14.24 9.07 -13.55
CA ASN A 153 13.05 9.59 -14.22
C ASN A 153 13.24 10.98 -14.83
N THR A 154 14.06 11.83 -14.22
CA THR A 154 14.12 13.25 -14.60
C THR A 154 15.46 13.69 -15.17
N ALA A 155 16.52 12.90 -15.00
CA ALA A 155 17.89 13.26 -15.35
C ALA A 155 18.38 14.60 -14.73
N GLN A 156 17.62 15.17 -13.77
CA GLN A 156 17.97 16.38 -13.03
C GLN A 156 18.97 16.09 -11.91
N VAL A 157 19.17 14.83 -11.57
CA VAL A 157 20.16 14.36 -10.61
C VAL A 157 21.06 13.36 -11.33
N LYS A 158 22.35 13.42 -11.06
CA LYS A 158 23.32 12.46 -11.57
C LYS A 158 24.02 11.78 -10.42
N GLU A 159 24.18 10.48 -10.58
CA GLU A 159 24.96 9.63 -9.71
C GLU A 159 26.44 9.70 -10.13
N LEU A 160 27.31 9.92 -9.16
CA LEU A 160 28.75 9.81 -9.30
C LEU A 160 29.20 8.58 -8.50
N GLY A 161 29.31 7.45 -9.20
CA GLY A 161 29.87 6.23 -8.65
C GLY A 161 31.39 6.37 -8.49
N THR A 162 31.86 6.53 -7.26
CA THR A 162 33.28 6.40 -6.94
C THR A 162 33.62 4.93 -6.83
N ALA A 163 34.48 4.42 -7.72
CA ALA A 163 34.85 3.00 -7.82
C ALA A 163 35.48 2.35 -6.56
N PHE A 164 35.55 3.08 -5.44
CA PHE A 164 36.18 2.68 -4.19
C PHE A 164 35.31 2.90 -2.95
N ASP A 165 34.14 3.53 -3.07
CA ASP A 165 33.24 3.82 -1.95
C ASP A 165 31.91 3.07 -2.13
N GLU A 166 31.38 2.47 -1.06
CA GLU A 166 30.12 1.70 -1.10
C GLU A 166 28.88 2.61 -1.17
N GLN A 167 29.07 3.93 -1.01
CA GLN A 167 28.01 4.92 -1.12
C GLN A 167 28.13 5.73 -2.42
N ASN A 168 27.07 5.67 -3.21
CA ASN A 168 26.88 6.51 -4.37
C ASN A 168 26.67 7.97 -3.92
N SER A 169 27.37 8.90 -4.56
CA SER A 169 27.18 10.34 -4.31
C SER A 169 26.33 10.97 -5.42
N TYR A 170 25.50 11.95 -5.08
CA TYR A 170 24.54 12.56 -5.99
C TYR A 170 24.79 14.06 -6.12
N TYR A 171 24.53 14.60 -7.31
CA TYR A 171 24.59 16.04 -7.58
C TYR A 171 23.49 16.46 -8.55
N ARG A 172 23.09 17.73 -8.50
CA ARG A 172 22.06 18.28 -9.40
C ARG A 172 22.67 18.61 -10.76
N ALA A 173 22.06 18.08 -11.81
CA ALA A 173 22.35 18.44 -13.20
C ALA A 173 21.50 19.65 -13.62
N GLU A 174 22.15 20.77 -13.97
CA GLU A 174 21.50 21.89 -14.68
C GLU A 174 21.36 21.60 -16.19
#